data_AF-A0A2D5QA32-F1
#
_entry.id   AF-A0A2D5QA32-F1
#
_cell.length_a   1.000
_cell.length_b   1.000
_cell.length_c   1.000
_cell.angle_alpha   90.00
_cell.angle_beta   90.00
_cell.angle_gamma   90.00
#
_symmetry.space_group_name_H-M   'P 1'
#
loop_
_entity.id
_entity.type
_entity.pdbx_description
1 polymer ?
#
loop_
_entity_poly.entity_id
_entity_poly.type
_entity_poly.pdbx_seq_one_letter_code
_entity_poly.pdbx_strand_id
1 'polypeptide(L)'
;MVDAKKVKDMVAKKSSQFIGNMQGGGKVPPHKHCRICQEPIPVKADPRVCKQQECIEKNEKDEKNQKTVRIMMFIFFGIFAVPYLLVLVTGLF
;
A
#
# COMPACT_ATOMS: atom_id res chain seq x y z
N MET A 1 43.58 -4.12 -22.13
CA MET A 1 42.39 -3.55 -22.81
C MET A 1 41.21 -4.44 -22.48
N VAL A 2 40.07 -3.87 -22.08
CA VAL A 2 38.87 -4.67 -21.72
C VAL A 2 38.16 -5.07 -23.02
N ASP A 3 37.91 -6.37 -23.20
CA ASP A 3 37.21 -6.89 -24.37
C ASP A 3 35.73 -6.47 -24.38
N ALA A 4 35.43 -5.42 -25.15
CA ALA A 4 34.08 -4.85 -25.25
C ALA A 4 33.02 -5.88 -25.67
N LYS A 5 33.40 -6.92 -26.43
CA LYS A 5 32.49 -7.99 -26.86
C LYS A 5 32.07 -8.90 -25.69
N LYS A 6 33.03 -9.28 -24.84
CA LYS A 6 32.79 -10.14 -23.67
C LYS A 6 31.91 -9.46 -22.61
N VAL A 7 32.06 -8.14 -22.46
CA VAL A 7 31.20 -7.34 -21.57
C VAL A 7 29.77 -7.30 -22.10
N LYS A 8 29.58 -7.05 -23.39
CA LYS A 8 28.25 -7.04 -24.02
C LYS A 8 27.52 -8.38 -23.88
N ASP A 9 28.21 -9.49 -24.12
CA ASP A 9 27.63 -10.84 -24.00
C ASP A 9 27.24 -11.18 -22.55
N MET A 10 28.06 -10.77 -21.57
CA MET A 10 27.75 -10.98 -20.14
C MET A 10 26.57 -10.12 -19.67
N VAL A 11 26.45 -8.89 -20.18
CA VAL A 11 25.33 -7.99 -19.87
C VAL A 11 24.04 -8.51 -20.52
N ALA A 12 24.08 -8.96 -21.78
CA ALA A 12 22.92 -9.53 -22.47
C ALA A 12 22.42 -10.82 -21.79
N LYS A 13 23.35 -11.66 -21.30
CA LYS A 13 23.00 -12.87 -20.56
C LYS A 13 22.42 -12.57 -19.17
N LYS A 14 22.99 -11.60 -18.44
CA LYS A 14 22.44 -11.18 -17.13
C LYS A 14 21.10 -10.45 -17.27
N SER A 15 20.91 -9.64 -18.32
CA SER A 15 19.66 -8.92 -18.54
C SER A 15 18.51 -9.87 -18.91
N SER A 16 18.77 -10.85 -19.78
CA SER A 16 17.77 -11.89 -20.12
C SER A 16 17.46 -12.81 -18.94
N GLN A 17 18.45 -13.16 -18.11
CA GLN A 17 18.22 -13.93 -16.88
C GLN A 17 17.42 -13.12 -15.83
N PHE A 18 17.69 -11.82 -15.71
CA PHE A 18 16.96 -10.93 -14.81
C PHE A 18 15.50 -10.73 -15.27
N ILE A 19 15.30 -10.49 -16.57
CA ILE A 19 13.96 -10.40 -17.17
C ILE A 19 13.23 -11.73 -17.06
N GLY A 20 13.90 -12.87 -17.28
CA GLY A 20 13.33 -14.21 -17.07
C GLY A 20 12.89 -14.46 -15.63
N ASN A 21 13.66 -13.98 -14.63
CA ASN A 21 13.29 -14.05 -13.22
C ASN A 21 12.21 -13.02 -12.80
N MET A 22 12.02 -11.95 -13.56
CA MET A 22 10.96 -10.96 -13.32
C MET A 22 9.63 -11.35 -13.97
N GLN A 23 9.69 -11.97 -15.16
CA GLN A 23 8.52 -12.41 -15.92
C GLN A 23 8.02 -13.78 -15.47
N GLY A 24 8.95 -14.66 -15.06
CA GLY A 24 8.66 -15.89 -14.37
C GLY A 24 8.49 -15.62 -12.88
N GLY A 25 7.32 -15.12 -12.48
CA GLY A 25 6.87 -15.21 -11.10
C GLY A 25 7.20 -16.62 -10.60
N GLY A 26 8.21 -16.70 -9.73
CA GLY A 26 8.69 -17.96 -9.18
C GLY A 26 7.50 -18.74 -8.64
N LYS A 27 7.66 -20.06 -8.55
CA LYS A 27 6.69 -21.07 -8.10
C LYS A 27 6.26 -20.87 -6.64
N VAL A 28 5.89 -19.65 -6.27
CA VAL A 28 5.47 -19.20 -4.96
C VAL A 28 3.95 -19.16 -5.04
N PRO A 29 3.25 -19.95 -4.21
CA PRO A 29 1.79 -19.93 -4.23
C PRO A 29 1.30 -18.50 -3.96
N PRO A 30 0.16 -18.11 -4.55
CA PRO A 30 -0.47 -16.83 -4.25
C PRO A 30 -0.55 -16.64 -2.72
N HIS A 31 -0.03 -15.52 -2.23
CA HIS A 31 -0.02 -15.17 -0.81
C HIS A 31 -0.38 -13.69 -0.63
N LYS A 32 -0.88 -13.36 0.55
CA LYS A 32 -1.08 -11.99 1.03
C LYS A 32 -0.01 -11.72 2.09
N HIS A 33 0.37 -10.46 2.29
CA HIS A 33 1.21 -10.08 3.42
C HIS A 33 0.35 -9.54 4.57
N CYS A 34 0.74 -9.82 5.81
CA CYS A 34 0.17 -9.16 6.98
C CYS A 34 0.35 -7.66 6.86
N ARG A 35 -0.71 -6.88 7.08
CA ARG A 35 -0.61 -5.40 7.05
C ARG A 35 0.35 -4.84 8.12
N ILE A 36 0.52 -5.55 9.23
CA ILE A 36 1.28 -5.07 10.39
C ILE A 36 2.72 -5.58 10.36
N CYS A 37 2.91 -6.90 10.31
CA CYS A 37 4.24 -7.54 10.39
C CYS A 37 4.79 -8.05 9.05
N GLN A 38 4.03 -7.93 7.95
CA GLN A 38 4.43 -8.32 6.59
C GLN A 38 4.70 -9.82 6.36
N GLU A 39 4.45 -10.66 7.37
CA GLU A 39 4.46 -12.12 7.28
C GLU A 39 3.60 -12.63 6.09
N PRO A 40 4.04 -13.66 5.35
CA PRO A 40 3.24 -14.29 4.31
C PRO A 40 2.04 -15.05 4.92
N ILE A 41 0.86 -14.79 4.37
CA ILE A 41 -0.45 -15.31 4.79
C ILE A 41 -1.15 -15.93 3.57
N PRO A 42 -1.94 -17.00 3.73
CA PRO A 42 -2.77 -17.53 2.64
C PRO A 42 -3.75 -16.49 2.08
N VAL A 43 -4.03 -16.54 0.78
CA VAL A 43 -4.94 -15.59 0.10
C VAL A 43 -6.35 -15.55 0.70
N LYS A 44 -6.80 -16.66 1.29
CA LYS A 44 -8.13 -16.79 1.91
C LYS A 44 -8.22 -16.19 3.32
N ALA A 45 -7.14 -15.67 3.89
CA ALA A 45 -7.22 -15.02 5.19
C ALA A 45 -7.97 -13.68 5.06
N ASP A 46 -9.01 -13.56 5.87
CA ASP A 46 -9.79 -12.36 6.10
C ASP A 46 -10.11 -12.31 7.60
N PRO A 47 -9.65 -11.31 8.38
CA PRO A 47 -8.94 -10.07 8.02
C PRO A 47 -7.51 -10.25 7.48
N ARG A 48 -6.95 -9.23 6.81
CA ARG A 48 -5.57 -9.21 6.24
C ARG A 48 -4.47 -9.04 7.32
N VAL A 49 -4.56 -9.82 8.39
CA VAL A 49 -3.58 -9.87 9.48
C VAL A 49 -3.24 -11.31 9.82
N CYS A 50 -2.03 -11.52 10.34
CA CYS A 50 -1.61 -12.84 10.81
C CYS A 50 -2.35 -13.18 12.12
N LYS A 51 -2.26 -14.45 12.55
CA LYS A 51 -2.92 -14.94 13.77
C LYS A 51 -2.25 -14.49 15.08
N GLN A 52 -1.27 -13.59 15.02
CA GLN A 52 -0.62 -13.03 16.20
C GLN A 52 -1.54 -11.98 16.84
N GLN A 53 -1.73 -12.10 18.15
CA GLN A 53 -2.62 -11.22 18.91
C GLN A 53 -2.27 -9.73 18.76
N GLU A 54 -0.97 -9.39 18.78
CA GLU A 54 -0.51 -8.02 18.58
C GLU A 54 -0.94 -7.41 17.23
N CYS A 55 -0.97 -8.21 16.17
CA CYS A 55 -1.36 -7.74 14.84
C CYS A 55 -2.88 -7.55 14.73
N ILE A 56 -3.65 -8.36 15.43
CA ILE A 56 -5.11 -8.26 15.50
C ILE A 56 -5.50 -6.98 16.25
N GLU A 57 -4.90 -6.74 17.42
CA GLU A 57 -5.18 -5.56 18.24
C GLU A 57 -4.79 -4.25 17.53
N LYS A 58 -3.64 -4.23 16.86
CA LYS A 58 -3.22 -3.07 16.05
C LYS A 58 -4.18 -2.81 14.90
N ASN A 59 -4.66 -3.85 14.22
CA ASN A 59 -5.63 -3.67 13.15
C ASN A 59 -6.97 -3.15 13.65
N GLU A 60 -7.47 -3.65 14.78
CA GLU A 60 -8.71 -3.13 15.38
C GLU A 60 -8.57 -1.65 15.79
N LYS A 61 -7.44 -1.28 16.39
CA LYS A 61 -7.13 0.12 16.75
C LYS A 61 -7.06 1.01 15.52
N ASP A 62 -6.41 0.54 14.46
CA ASP A 62 -6.32 1.25 13.19
C ASP A 62 -7.69 1.45 12.54
N GLU A 63 -8.56 0.43 12.56
CA GLU A 63 -9.92 0.55 12.01
C GLU A 63 -10.76 1.58 12.76
N LYS A 64 -10.67 1.61 14.09
CA LYS A 64 -11.31 2.64 14.92
C LYS A 64 -10.76 4.01 14.57
N ASN A 65 -9.43 4.14 14.49
CA ASN A 65 -8.79 5.41 14.18
C ASN A 65 -9.16 5.92 12.78
N GLN A 66 -9.21 5.04 11.76
CA GLN A 66 -9.62 5.43 10.42
C GLN A 66 -11.07 5.94 10.36
N LYS A 67 -11.99 5.31 11.11
CA LYS A 67 -13.37 5.80 11.23
C LYS A 67 -13.40 7.18 11.88
N THR A 68 -12.68 7.35 12.99
CA THR A 68 -12.60 8.64 13.69
C THR A 68 -12.00 9.73 12.81
N VAL A 69 -10.87 9.49 12.15
CA VAL A 69 -10.23 10.46 11.25
C VAL A 69 -11.15 10.84 10.09
N ARG A 70 -11.87 9.87 9.52
CA ARG A 70 -12.86 10.14 8.47
C ARG A 70 -13.96 11.07 8.95
N ILE A 71 -14.52 10.82 10.14
CA ILE A 71 -15.56 11.66 10.74
C ILE A 71 -14.99 13.06 11.05
N MET A 72 -13.82 13.14 11.68
CA MET A 72 -13.16 14.40 12.01
C MET A 72 -12.86 15.25 10.77
N MET A 73 -12.52 14.62 9.64
CA MET A 73 -12.31 15.33 8.37
C MET A 73 -13.60 16.02 7.91
N PHE A 74 -14.76 15.38 8.00
CA PHE A 74 -16.04 16.01 7.69
C PHE A 74 -16.38 17.15 8.64
N ILE A 75 -16.09 17.00 9.93
CA ILE A 75 -16.29 18.07 10.92
C ILE A 75 -15.39 19.27 10.59
N PHE A 76 -14.11 19.02 10.31
CA PHE A 76 -13.15 20.06 9.92
C PHE A 76 -13.64 20.82 8.69
N PHE A 77 -13.98 20.12 7.61
CA PHE A 77 -14.54 20.79 6.43
C PHE A 77 -15.88 21.47 6.71
N GLY A 78 -16.73 20.91 7.57
CA GLY A 78 -17.96 21.55 7.98
C GLY A 78 -17.70 22.92 8.64
N ILE A 79 -16.76 23.00 9.57
CA ILE A 79 -16.49 24.26 10.28
C ILE A 79 -15.84 25.30 9.37
N PHE A 80 -14.94 24.90 8.47
CA PHE A 80 -14.19 25.85 7.64
C PHE A 80 -14.88 26.17 6.31
N ALA A 81 -15.51 25.19 5.65
CA ALA A 81 -16.13 25.38 4.35
C ALA A 81 -17.54 25.98 4.46
N VAL A 82 -18.33 25.63 5.48
CA VAL A 82 -19.71 26.14 5.62
C VAL A 82 -19.79 27.66 5.75
N PRO A 83 -19.02 28.36 6.61
CA PRO A 83 -19.10 29.82 6.69
C PRO A 83 -18.66 30.48 5.38
N TYR A 84 -17.64 29.93 4.70
CA TYR A 84 -17.21 30.42 3.40
C TYR A 84 -18.31 30.29 2.35
N LEU A 85 -18.97 29.13 2.28
CA LEU A 85 -20.08 28.89 1.36
C LEU A 85 -21.31 29.75 1.70
N LEU A 86 -21.60 29.98 2.99
CA LEU A 86 -22.70 30.84 3.42
C LEU A 86 -22.49 32.28 2.94
N VAL A 87 -21.28 32.82 3.11
CA VAL A 87 -20.94 34.16 2.59
C VAL A 87 -21.10 34.22 1.08
N LEU A 88 -20.62 33.19 0.36
CA LEU A 88 -20.71 33.11 -1.10
C LEU A 88 -22.16 33.05 -1.62
N VAL A 89 -23.03 32.28 -0.96
CA VAL A 89 -24.43 32.08 -1.36
C VAL A 89 -25.32 33.25 -0.97
N THR A 90 -25.10 33.83 0.20
CA THR A 90 -25.91 34.98 0.68
C THR A 90 -25.47 36.31 0.06
N GLY A 91 -24.33 36.34 -0.64
CA GLY A 91 -23.80 37.56 -1.23
C GLY A 91 -23.48 38.63 -0.18
N LEU A 92 -23.18 38.21 1.06
CA LEU A 92 -22.73 39.09 2.14
C LEU A 92 -21.27 39.52 1.86
N PHE A 93 -21.10 40.38 0.87
CA PHE A 93 -19.88 41.09 0.50
C PHE A 93 -20.24 42.48 -0.02
#